data_AF-A0A6G1RBJ2-F1
#
_entry.id   AF-A0A6G1RBJ2-F1
#
_cell.length_a   1.000
_cell.length_b   1.000
_cell.length_c   1.000
_cell.angle_alpha   90.00
_cell.angle_beta   90.00
_cell.angle_gamma   90.00
#
_symmetry.space_group_name_H-M   'P 1'
#
loop_
_entity.id
_entity.type
_entity.pdbx_description
1 polymer ?
#
loop_
_entity_poly.entity_id
_entity_poly.type
_entity_poly.pdbx_seq_one_letter_code
_entity_poly.pdbx_strand_id
1 'polypeptide(L)'
;QIGQVSEALVDFTGGVNIRIKLAAAPPDLWDILTRATYSRSLMGCQTHLGATKVLKNGLVAGHAYTVTGIRKVTCQYGPENLVRLRNPWGKIEWKGDWSDSSYKWELLGPKEKILLRKKKEDGEFWYWHSLPS
;
A
#
# COMPACT_ATOMS: atom_id res chain seq x y z
N GLN A 1 -11.78 -22.02 -3.75
CA GLN A 1 -12.68 -20.86 -3.56
C GLN A 1 -11.79 -19.64 -3.30
N ILE A 2 -11.81 -18.65 -4.18
CA ILE A 2 -10.99 -17.42 -4.04
C ILE A 2 -11.89 -16.38 -3.39
N GLY A 3 -11.77 -16.23 -2.06
CA GLY A 3 -12.53 -15.23 -1.31
C GLY A 3 -12.04 -13.83 -1.65
N GLN A 4 -12.96 -12.91 -1.90
CA GLN A 4 -12.59 -11.51 -2.13
C GLN A 4 -12.18 -10.87 -0.81
N VAL A 5 -11.15 -10.01 -0.82
CA VAL A 5 -10.65 -9.30 0.37
C VAL A 5 -11.78 -8.60 1.13
N SER A 6 -12.76 -8.12 0.39
CA SER A 6 -13.93 -7.42 0.88
C SER A 6 -14.94 -8.33 1.59
N GLU A 7 -15.11 -9.58 1.15
CA GLU A 7 -15.95 -10.56 1.84
C GLU A 7 -15.32 -10.92 3.20
N ALA A 8 -14.02 -11.18 3.22
CA ALA A 8 -13.28 -11.40 4.47
C ALA A 8 -13.35 -10.19 5.42
N LEU A 9 -13.30 -8.96 4.90
CA LEU A 9 -13.41 -7.75 5.74
C LEU A 9 -14.82 -7.55 6.33
N VAL A 10 -15.89 -7.89 5.59
CA VAL A 10 -17.25 -7.84 6.12
C VAL A 10 -17.42 -8.90 7.21
N ASP A 11 -16.97 -10.12 6.95
CA ASP A 11 -17.10 -11.24 7.90
C ASP A 11 -16.34 -10.98 9.22
N PHE A 12 -15.22 -10.25 9.17
CA PHE A 12 -14.42 -9.93 10.37
C PHE A 12 -14.85 -8.68 11.14
N THR A 13 -15.66 -7.79 10.56
CA THR A 13 -15.99 -6.50 11.17
C THR A 13 -17.47 -6.26 11.41
N GLY A 14 -18.36 -7.00 10.71
CA GLY A 14 -19.79 -6.68 10.67
C GLY A 14 -20.09 -5.28 10.09
N GLY A 15 -19.09 -4.63 9.49
CA GLY A 15 -19.12 -3.23 9.10
C GLY A 15 -19.37 -3.02 7.60
N VAL A 16 -19.57 -1.75 7.24
CA VAL A 16 -19.72 -1.33 5.84
C VAL A 16 -18.39 -1.47 5.10
N ASN A 17 -18.40 -2.21 3.99
CA ASN A 17 -17.25 -2.32 3.11
C ASN A 17 -17.30 -1.28 2.00
N ILE A 18 -16.23 -0.50 1.84
CA ILE A 18 -16.05 0.41 0.70
C ILE A 18 -15.02 -0.22 -0.24
N ARG A 19 -15.43 -0.46 -1.49
CA ARG A 19 -14.52 -0.90 -2.56
C ARG A 19 -14.25 0.25 -3.51
N ILE A 20 -12.98 0.62 -3.66
CA ILE A 20 -12.55 1.64 -4.62
C ILE A 20 -11.81 0.95 -5.76
N LYS A 21 -12.32 1.11 -6.98
CA LYS A 21 -11.58 0.73 -8.19
C LYS A 21 -10.58 1.82 -8.48
N LEU A 22 -9.28 1.51 -8.41
CA LEU A 22 -8.23 2.52 -8.63
C LEU A 22 -8.31 3.20 -10.00
N ALA A 23 -8.79 2.50 -11.04
CA ALA A 23 -9.01 3.05 -12.37
C ALA A 23 -10.14 4.11 -12.45
N ALA A 24 -10.98 4.19 -11.42
CA ALA A 24 -12.05 5.19 -11.27
C ALA A 24 -11.98 5.79 -9.86
N ALA A 25 -10.76 6.01 -9.36
CA ALA A 25 -10.53 6.55 -8.04
C ALA A 25 -11.12 7.98 -7.95
N PRO A 26 -11.81 8.32 -6.85
CA PRO A 26 -12.28 9.68 -6.66
C PRO A 26 -11.09 10.63 -6.41
N PRO A 27 -11.22 11.93 -6.73
CA PRO A 27 -10.12 12.89 -6.60
C PRO A 27 -9.66 13.06 -5.14
N ASP A 28 -10.53 12.79 -4.16
CA ASP A 28 -10.25 12.85 -2.72
C ASP A 28 -9.80 11.49 -2.13
N LEU A 29 -9.36 10.53 -2.97
CA LEU A 29 -8.95 9.19 -2.52
C LEU A 29 -7.97 9.24 -1.35
N TRP A 30 -6.97 10.11 -1.40
CA TRP A 30 -5.97 10.22 -0.34
C TRP A 30 -6.56 10.69 0.99
N ASP A 31 -7.56 11.57 0.95
CA ASP A 31 -8.26 12.01 2.16
C ASP A 31 -9.11 10.88 2.73
N ILE A 32 -9.78 10.11 1.86
CA ILE A 32 -10.54 8.91 2.27
C ILE A 32 -9.62 7.90 2.96
N LEU A 33 -8.49 7.56 2.33
CA LEU A 33 -7.51 6.60 2.87
C LEU A 33 -6.87 7.11 4.17
N THR A 34 -6.57 8.41 4.24
CA THR A 34 -6.03 9.04 5.44
C THR A 34 -7.03 8.95 6.58
N ARG A 35 -8.29 9.33 6.37
CA ARG A 35 -9.36 9.21 7.37
C ARG A 35 -9.56 7.77 7.82
N ALA A 36 -9.62 6.81 6.89
CA ALA A 36 -9.74 5.40 7.21
C ALA A 36 -8.57 4.89 8.06
N THR A 37 -7.35 5.34 7.77
CA THR A 37 -6.16 5.03 8.59
C THR A 37 -6.30 5.61 10.00
N TYR A 38 -6.73 6.87 10.14
CA TYR A 38 -6.93 7.53 11.45
C TYR A 38 -8.03 6.87 12.27
N SER A 39 -9.12 6.45 11.62
CA SER A 39 -10.24 5.73 12.24
C SER A 39 -9.92 4.27 12.55
N ARG A 40 -8.68 3.80 12.30
CA ARG A 40 -8.25 2.40 12.47
C ARG A 40 -9.10 1.41 11.68
N SER A 41 -9.64 1.83 10.54
CA SER A 41 -10.37 0.95 9.64
C SER A 41 -9.42 -0.09 9.04
N LEU A 42 -9.90 -1.32 8.88
CA LEU A 42 -9.17 -2.34 8.15
C LEU A 42 -9.24 -2.04 6.65
N MET A 43 -8.08 -1.98 6.02
CA MET A 43 -7.95 -1.70 4.60
C MET A 43 -7.11 -2.78 3.95
N GLY A 44 -7.54 -3.20 2.76
CA GLY A 44 -6.78 -4.11 1.92
C GLY A 44 -6.89 -3.68 0.48
N CYS A 45 -5.92 -4.11 -0.32
CA CYS A 45 -5.96 -3.97 -1.76
C CYS A 45 -5.63 -5.31 -2.40
N GLN A 46 -5.93 -5.44 -3.67
CA GLN A 46 -5.58 -6.62 -4.45
C GLN A 46 -5.08 -6.20 -5.81
N THR A 47 -4.14 -6.97 -6.34
CA THR A 47 -3.77 -6.86 -7.74
C THR A 47 -4.86 -7.46 -8.64
N HIS A 48 -4.78 -7.23 -9.95
CA HIS A 48 -5.74 -7.76 -10.91
C HIS A 48 -5.97 -9.27 -10.72
N LEU A 49 -7.23 -9.68 -10.90
CA LEU A 49 -7.63 -11.09 -10.83
C LEU A 49 -6.85 -11.92 -11.86
N GLY A 50 -6.34 -13.06 -11.44
CA GLY A 50 -5.53 -13.95 -12.27
C GLY A 50 -4.72 -14.96 -11.45
N ALA A 51 -3.88 -15.73 -12.12
CA ALA A 51 -3.00 -16.68 -11.46
C ALA A 51 -1.96 -15.96 -10.59
N THR A 52 -1.71 -16.49 -9.38
CA THR A 52 -0.72 -15.94 -8.46
C THR A 52 0.68 -16.02 -9.07
N LYS A 53 1.31 -14.86 -9.31
CA LYS A 53 2.65 -14.79 -9.91
C LYS A 53 3.44 -13.62 -9.35
N VAL A 54 4.69 -13.90 -8.94
CA VAL A 54 5.64 -12.86 -8.54
C VAL A 54 6.16 -12.14 -9.79
N LEU A 55 6.00 -10.83 -9.83
CA LEU A 55 6.46 -9.94 -10.90
C LEU A 55 7.92 -9.53 -10.67
N LYS A 56 8.60 -9.08 -11.74
CA LYS A 56 10.01 -8.65 -11.67
C LYS A 56 10.25 -7.51 -10.67
N ASN A 57 9.25 -6.66 -10.46
CA ASN A 57 9.27 -5.54 -9.53
C ASN A 57 8.93 -5.93 -8.07
N GLY A 58 8.67 -7.21 -7.81
CA GLY A 58 8.40 -7.73 -6.46
C GLY A 58 6.93 -7.78 -6.06
N LEU A 59 6.00 -7.16 -6.81
CA LEU A 59 4.57 -7.33 -6.57
C LEU A 59 4.11 -8.74 -6.99
N VAL A 60 3.02 -9.21 -6.39
CA VAL A 60 2.39 -10.50 -6.69
C VAL A 60 1.05 -10.22 -7.38
N ALA A 61 0.90 -10.68 -8.62
CA ALA A 61 -0.36 -10.65 -9.36
C ALA A 61 -1.37 -11.66 -8.76
N GLY A 62 -2.68 -11.41 -8.89
CA GLY A 62 -3.71 -12.28 -8.31
C GLY A 62 -3.60 -12.45 -6.79
N HIS A 63 -3.16 -11.41 -6.07
CA HIS A 63 -2.85 -11.48 -4.65
C HIS A 63 -3.38 -10.29 -3.87
N ALA A 64 -3.72 -10.54 -2.61
CA ALA A 64 -4.21 -9.56 -1.66
C ALA A 64 -3.09 -9.04 -0.75
N TYR A 65 -3.15 -7.75 -0.45
CA TYR A 65 -2.26 -7.06 0.47
C TYR A 65 -3.07 -6.32 1.51
N THR A 66 -2.52 -6.21 2.72
CA THR A 66 -3.09 -5.34 3.76
C THR A 66 -2.49 -3.95 3.61
N VAL A 67 -3.33 -2.90 3.66
CA VAL A 67 -2.86 -1.52 3.74
C VAL A 67 -2.62 -1.19 5.21
N THR A 68 -1.37 -0.94 5.59
CA THR A 68 -0.96 -0.74 6.99
C THR A 68 -0.55 0.70 7.30
N GLY A 69 -0.58 1.59 6.31
CA GLY A 69 -0.26 2.99 6.53
C GLY A 69 -0.44 3.86 5.29
N ILE A 70 -0.76 5.13 5.52
CA ILE A 70 -0.85 6.19 4.52
C ILE A 70 -0.03 7.37 5.02
N ARG A 71 0.87 7.89 4.19
CA ARG A 71 1.72 9.04 4.55
C ARG A 71 1.93 9.95 3.36
N LYS A 72 1.86 11.25 3.60
CA LYS A 72 2.37 12.28 2.69
C LYS A 72 3.76 12.66 3.16
N VAL A 73 4.75 12.48 2.31
CA VAL A 73 6.15 12.85 2.58
C VAL A 73 6.52 14.06 1.74
N THR A 74 7.46 14.88 2.22
CA THR A 74 7.97 16.02 1.45
C THR A 74 9.36 15.72 0.95
N CYS A 75 9.47 15.46 -0.35
CA CYS A 75 10.74 15.25 -1.05
C CYS A 75 11.31 16.60 -1.50
N GLN A 76 12.58 16.62 -1.90
CA GLN A 76 13.21 17.81 -2.49
C GLN A 76 12.47 18.37 -3.72
N TYR A 77 11.75 17.52 -4.46
CA TYR A 77 10.99 17.89 -5.66
C TYR A 77 9.50 18.18 -5.41
N GLY A 78 9.05 18.09 -4.16
CA GLY A 78 7.66 18.29 -3.79
C GLY A 78 7.06 17.14 -2.98
N PRO A 79 5.77 17.23 -2.62
CA PRO A 79 5.10 16.23 -1.81
C PRO A 79 4.77 14.95 -2.62
N GLU A 80 5.02 13.79 -2.03
CA GLU A 80 4.58 12.49 -2.55
C GLU A 80 3.66 11.79 -1.54
N ASN A 81 2.61 11.13 -2.04
CA ASN A 81 1.74 10.28 -1.22
C ASN A 81 2.19 8.82 -1.32
N LEU A 82 2.38 8.20 -0.16
CA LEU A 82 2.85 6.83 -0.01
C LEU A 82 1.80 5.97 0.68
N VAL A 83 1.69 4.74 0.24
CA VAL A 83 0.92 3.68 0.91
C VAL A 83 1.86 2.59 1.37
N ARG A 84 1.70 2.15 2.62
CA ARG A 84 2.41 1.00 3.16
C ARG A 84 1.55 -0.24 3.00
N LEU A 85 2.11 -1.23 2.32
CA LEU A 85 1.45 -2.50 2.02
C LEU A 85 2.17 -3.62 2.74
N ARG A 86 1.41 -4.60 3.21
CA ARG A 86 1.94 -5.82 3.80
C ARG A 86 1.51 -7.03 3.00
N ASN A 87 2.48 -7.79 2.52
CA ASN A 87 2.30 -9.11 1.96
C ASN A 87 2.01 -10.10 3.09
N PRO A 88 0.87 -10.80 3.09
CA PRO A 88 0.53 -11.78 4.13
C PRO A 88 1.53 -12.96 4.20
N TRP A 89 2.34 -13.19 3.16
CA TRP A 89 3.40 -14.19 3.18
C TRP A 89 4.59 -13.81 4.08
N GLY A 90 4.67 -12.57 4.55
CA GLY A 90 5.76 -12.09 5.41
C GLY A 90 7.11 -12.00 4.70
N LYS A 91 7.09 -11.97 3.36
CA LYS A 91 8.24 -11.90 2.45
C LYS A 91 7.75 -11.46 1.07
N ILE A 92 8.68 -11.25 0.14
CA ILE A 92 8.44 -10.81 -1.23
C ILE A 92 7.85 -9.40 -1.22
N GLU A 93 8.76 -8.44 -1.32
CA GLU A 93 8.48 -7.02 -1.22
C GLU A 93 8.68 -6.29 -2.54
N TRP A 94 8.08 -5.10 -2.63
CA TRP A 94 8.30 -4.15 -3.71
C TRP A 94 9.78 -3.80 -3.85
N LYS A 95 10.26 -3.71 -5.10
CA LYS A 95 11.67 -3.43 -5.43
C LYS A 95 11.88 -2.09 -6.15
N GLY A 96 10.83 -1.30 -6.32
CA GLY A 96 10.92 0.00 -6.99
C GLY A 96 11.10 1.16 -6.03
N ASP A 97 10.60 2.33 -6.44
CA ASP A 97 10.61 3.55 -5.63
C ASP A 97 9.95 3.35 -4.27
N TRP A 98 10.63 3.83 -3.21
CA TRP A 98 10.21 3.68 -1.80
C TRP A 98 10.24 2.24 -1.25
N SER A 99 10.76 1.26 -1.98
CA SER A 99 11.18 -0.01 -1.39
C SER A 99 12.21 0.19 -0.28
N ASP A 100 12.39 -0.80 0.59
CA ASP A 100 13.34 -0.78 1.71
C ASP A 100 14.78 -0.38 1.32
N SER A 101 15.19 -0.73 0.10
CA SER A 101 16.51 -0.43 -0.46
C SER A 101 16.54 0.79 -1.40
N SER A 102 15.40 1.45 -1.66
CA SER A 102 15.31 2.58 -2.59
C SER A 102 16.18 3.77 -2.18
N TYR A 103 16.79 4.43 -3.17
CA TYR A 103 17.53 5.68 -2.95
C TYR A 103 16.60 6.86 -2.64
N LYS A 104 15.29 6.77 -2.94
CA LYS A 104 14.32 7.86 -2.67
C LYS A 104 14.25 8.24 -1.20
N TRP A 105 14.57 7.33 -0.29
CA TRP A 105 14.68 7.62 1.14
C TRP A 105 15.72 8.69 1.48
N GLU A 106 16.73 8.89 0.63
CA GLU A 106 17.75 9.95 0.77
C GLU A 106 17.22 11.33 0.37
N LEU A 107 16.05 11.40 -0.28
CA LEU A 107 15.38 12.65 -0.64
C LEU A 107 14.56 13.25 0.52
N LEU A 108 14.41 12.51 1.62
CA LEU A 108 13.67 12.94 2.82
C LEU A 108 14.61 13.49 3.90
N GLY A 109 14.04 14.31 4.78
CA GLY A 109 14.74 14.73 6.00
C GLY A 109 15.10 13.52 6.90
N PRO A 110 16.21 13.57 7.67
CA PRO A 110 16.67 12.44 8.48
C PRO A 110 15.60 11.89 9.45
N LYS A 111 14.78 12.76 10.04
CA LYS A 111 13.70 12.37 10.97
C LYS A 111 12.62 11.54 10.29
N GLU A 112 12.12 11.99 9.13
CA GLU A 112 11.10 11.25 8.36
C GLU A 112 11.65 9.93 7.85
N LYS A 113 12.90 9.93 7.36
CA LYS A 113 13.59 8.71 6.91
C LYS A 113 13.65 7.66 8.02
N ILE A 114 14.11 8.03 9.22
CA ILE A 114 14.21 7.10 10.36
C ILE A 114 12.84 6.58 10.79
N LEU A 115 11.81 7.44 10.76
CA LEU A 115 10.46 7.07 11.17
C LEU A 115 9.78 6.09 10.20
N LEU A 116 10.00 6.27 8.90
CA LEU A 116 9.24 5.58 7.85
C LEU A 116 9.99 4.39 7.25
N ARG A 117 11.30 4.51 7.06
CA ARG A 117 12.10 3.47 6.42
C ARG A 117 12.47 2.40 7.44
N LYS A 118 11.90 1.21 7.22
CA LYS A 118 12.41 -0.03 7.79
C LYS A 118 13.21 -0.74 6.69
N LYS A 119 14.30 -1.41 7.05
CA LYS A 119 15.07 -2.22 6.10
C LYS A 119 15.08 -3.65 6.60
N LYS A 120 14.04 -4.41 6.27
CA LYS A 120 13.83 -5.76 6.76
C LYS A 120 12.91 -6.52 5.81
N GLU A 121 13.33 -7.71 5.39
CA GLU A 121 12.45 -8.63 4.67
C GLU A 121 11.39 -9.20 5.64
N ASP A 122 10.26 -8.50 5.77
CA ASP A 122 9.10 -8.91 6.57
C ASP A 122 7.77 -8.83 5.81
N GLY A 123 7.84 -8.57 4.50
CA GLY A 123 6.72 -8.43 3.60
C GLY A 123 6.05 -7.07 3.64
N GLU A 124 6.51 -6.13 4.47
CA GLU A 124 5.95 -4.78 4.57
C GLU A 124 6.83 -3.74 3.87
N PHE A 125 6.26 -3.00 2.92
CA PHE A 125 6.99 -2.03 2.13
C PHE A 125 6.15 -0.79 1.82
N TRP A 126 6.83 0.34 1.60
CA TRP A 126 6.20 1.52 1.05
C TRP A 126 6.14 1.42 -0.47
N TYR A 127 5.03 1.92 -1.02
CA TYR A 127 4.75 1.97 -2.43
C TYR A 127 4.26 3.36 -2.80
N TRP A 128 4.73 3.86 -3.93
CA TRP A 128 4.21 5.04 -4.59
C TRP A 128 3.43 4.62 -5.82
N HIS A 129 2.23 5.18 -5.96
CA HIS A 129 1.46 5.10 -7.18
C HIS A 129 1.20 6.50 -7.68
N SER A 130 1.75 6.84 -8.86
CA SER A 130 1.04 7.76 -9.73
C SER A 130 -0.28 7.08 -10.10
N LEU A 131 -1.39 7.46 -9.47
CA LEU A 131 -2.70 7.18 -10.06
C LEU A 131 -2.65 7.71 -11.50
N PRO A 132 -3.11 6.96 -12.51
CA PRO A 132 -3.25 7.52 -13.83
C PRO A 132 -4.16 8.74 -13.71
N SER A 133 -3.62 9.90 -14.10
CA SER A 133 -4.37 11.13 -14.32
C SER A 133 -5.44 10.92 -15.38
#